data_AF-A0A356B408-F1
#
_entry.id   AF-A0A356B408-F1
#
_cell.length_a   1.000
_cell.length_b   1.000
_cell.length_c   1.000
_cell.angle_alpha   90.00
_cell.angle_beta   90.00
_cell.angle_gamma   90.00
#
_symmetry.space_group_name_H-M   'P 1'
#
loop_
_entity.id
_entity.type
_entity.pdbx_description
1 polymer ?
#
loop_
_entity_poly.entity_id
_entity_poly.type
_entity_poly.pdbx_seq_one_letter_code
_entity_poly.pdbx_strand_id
1 'polypeptide(L)' 'LISPEKYEELTEQLEDYALYIEAEKRMKNVNKDDFIPECVIMKELGITEKDLEECEVEID' A
#
# COMPACT_ATOMS: atom_id res chain seq x y z
N LEU A 1 32.62 2.46 11.87
CA LEU A 1 31.51 1.63 11.32
C LEU A 1 30.21 2.13 11.91
N ILE A 2 29.12 2.10 11.16
CA ILE A 2 27.77 2.40 11.66
C ILE A 2 27.31 1.25 12.57
N SER A 3 26.40 1.50 13.52
CA SER A 3 25.80 0.41 14.30
C SER A 3 24.80 -0.38 13.44
N PRO A 4 24.55 -1.66 13.75
CA PRO A 4 23.55 -2.47 13.05
C PRO A 4 22.17 -1.81 13.03
N GLU A 5 21.73 -1.25 14.15
CA GLU A 5 20.42 -0.60 14.28
C GLU A 5 20.32 0.61 13.35
N LYS A 6 21.41 1.39 13.24
CA LYS A 6 21.41 2.54 12.35
C LYS A 6 21.44 2.14 10.87
N TYR A 7 21.99 0.97 10.55
CA TYR A 7 21.95 0.43 9.20
C TYR A 7 20.54 -0.04 8.83
N GLU A 8 19.83 -0.70 9.75
CA GLU A 8 18.43 -1.09 9.57
C GLU A 8 17.53 0.13 9.33
N GLU A 9 17.62 1.14 10.19
CA GLU A 9 16.82 2.38 10.04
C GLU A 9 17.05 3.07 8.68
N LEU A 10 18.29 3.11 8.20
CA LEU A 10 18.61 3.69 6.88
C LEU A 10 18.07 2.82 5.74
N THR A 11 18.00 1.50 5.92
CA THR A 11 17.47 0.58 4.92
C THR A 11 15.95 0.74 4.82
N GLU A 12 15.25 0.77 5.96
CA GLU A 12 13.81 1.03 6.03
C GLU A 12 13.46 2.37 5.36
N GLN A 13 14.20 3.44 5.68
CA GLN A 13 13.99 4.74 5.04
C GLN A 13 14.16 4.70 3.52
N LEU A 14 15.13 3.93 3.02
CA LEU A 14 15.34 3.77 1.58
C LEU A 14 14.19 3.00 0.92
N GLU A 15 13.66 1.99 1.60
CA GLU A 15 12.50 1.22 1.14
C GLU A 15 11.25 2.10 1.07
N ASP A 16 11.01 2.90 2.10
CA ASP A 16 9.90 3.87 2.14
C ASP A 16 10.00 4.90 1.01
N TYR A 17 11.20 5.45 0.78
CA TYR A 17 11.40 6.38 -0.33
C TYR A 17 11.18 5.72 -1.70
N ALA A 18 11.61 4.46 -1.86
CA ALA A 18 11.37 3.71 -3.09
C ALA A 18 9.87 3.51 -3.33
N LEU A 19 9.11 3.15 -2.28
CA LEU A 19 7.66 3.00 -2.34
C LEU A 19 6.96 4.31 -2.70
N TYR A 20 7.34 5.42 -2.04
CA TYR A 20 6.78 6.74 -2.31
C TYR A 20 7.02 7.18 -3.76
N ILE A 21 8.25 7.02 -4.27
CA ILE A 21 8.60 7.38 -5.65
C ILE A 21 7.78 6.55 -6.64
N GLU A 22 7.59 5.26 -6.39
CA GLU A 22 6.79 4.38 -7.24
C GLU A 22 5.31 4.77 -7.23
N ALA A 23 4.74 5.07 -6.06
CA ALA A 23 3.37 5.57 -5.94
C ALA A 23 3.17 6.87 -6.74
N GLU A 24 4.09 7.83 -6.60
CA GLU A 24 4.09 9.08 -7.36
C GLU A 24 4.16 8.84 -8.88
N LYS A 25 4.99 7.90 -9.33
CA LYS A 25 5.09 7.53 -10.75
C LYS A 25 3.77 6.93 -11.26
N ARG A 26 3.14 6.03 -10.51
CA ARG A 26 1.85 5.43 -10.88
C ARG A 26 0.79 6.50 -10.98
N MET A 27 0.66 7.36 -9.97
CA MET A 27 -0.34 8.43 -9.94
C MET A 27 -0.17 9.46 -11.06
N LYS A 28 1.07 9.78 -11.46
CA LYS A 28 1.33 10.70 -12.59
C LYS A 28 0.93 10.14 -13.94
N ASN A 29 0.99 8.82 -14.10
CA ASN A 29 0.77 8.15 -15.39
C ASN A 29 -0.58 7.43 -15.47
N VAL A 30 -1.42 7.53 -14.43
CA VAL A 30 -2.67 6.77 -14.38
C VAL A 30 -3.75 7.39 -15.25
N ASN A 31 -4.50 6.55 -15.96
CA ASN A 31 -5.78 6.93 -16.53
C ASN A 31 -6.89 6.58 -15.53
N LYS A 32 -7.82 7.51 -15.29
CA LYS A 32 -8.96 7.28 -14.39
C LYS A 32 -9.85 6.13 -14.85
N ASP A 33 -9.86 5.85 -16.16
CA ASP A 33 -10.63 4.74 -16.72
C ASP A 33 -10.04 3.37 -16.33
N ASP A 34 -8.78 3.31 -15.87
CA ASP A 34 -8.14 2.08 -15.39
C ASP A 34 -8.50 1.77 -13.92
N PHE A 35 -9.18 2.69 -13.23
CA PHE A 35 -9.61 2.47 -11.85
C PHE A 35 -10.80 1.51 -11.78
N ILE A 36 -10.69 0.54 -10.89
CA ILE A 36 -11.75 -0.43 -10.62
C ILE A 36 -12.43 -0.04 -9.31
N PRO A 37 -13.77 0.10 -9.28
CA PRO A 37 -14.48 0.32 -8.03
C PRO A 37 -14.27 -0.83 -7.05
N GLU A 38 -14.13 -0.49 -5.78
CA GLU A 38 -13.94 -1.45 -4.68
C GLU A 38 -14.96 -2.60 -4.71
N CYS A 39 -16.24 -2.29 -4.90
CA CYS A 39 -17.30 -3.30 -4.93
C CYS A 39 -17.15 -4.34 -6.05
N VAL A 40 -16.47 -3.99 -7.15
CA VAL A 40 -16.20 -4.91 -8.25
C VAL A 40 -15.13 -5.91 -7.83
N ILE A 41 -14.02 -5.42 -7.24
CA ILE A 41 -12.94 -6.28 -6.75
C ILE A 41 -13.37 -7.16 -5.59
N MET A 42 -14.12 -6.62 -4.61
CA MET A 42 -14.67 -7.41 -3.52
C MET A 42 -15.52 -8.57 -4.06
N LYS A 43 -16.38 -8.30 -5.03
CA LYS A 43 -17.20 -9.33 -5.68
C LYS A 43 -16.37 -10.36 -6.44
N GLU A 44 -15.34 -9.94 -7.17
CA GLU A 44 -14.43 -10.85 -7.89
C GLU A 44 -13.67 -11.77 -6.95
N LEU A 45 -13.27 -11.27 -5.79
CA LEU A 45 -12.55 -12.02 -4.75
C LEU A 45 -13.48 -12.81 -3.81
N GLY A 46 -14.80 -12.67 -3.96
CA GLY A 46 -15.79 -13.33 -3.09
C GLY A 46 -15.82 -12.76 -1.67
N ILE A 47 -15.35 -11.53 -1.47
CA ILE A 47 -15.33 -10.83 -0.19
C ILE A 47 -16.68 -10.13 0.02
N THR A 48 -17.27 -10.35 1.18
CA THR A 48 -18.49 -9.68 1.63
C THR A 48 -18.17 -8.60 2.65
N GLU A 49 -19.07 -7.64 2.83
CA GLU A 49 -18.92 -6.58 3.85
C GLU A 49 -18.68 -7.15 5.27
N LYS A 50 -19.34 -8.28 5.59
CA LYS A 50 -19.17 -8.96 6.89
C LYS A 50 -17.76 -9.47 7.13
N ASP A 51 -17.04 -9.83 6.06
CA ASP A 51 -15.66 -10.29 6.17
C ASP A 51 -14.72 -9.12 6.57
N LEU A 52 -15.13 -7.88 6.34
CA LEU A 52 -14.40 -6.67 6.71
C LEU A 52 -14.77 -6.16 8.12
N GLU A 53 -16.00 -6.42 8.59
CA GLU A 53 -16.49 -5.94 9.90
C GLU A 53 -15.67 -6.44 11.09
N GLU A 54 -15.06 -7.62 10.99
CA GLU A 54 -14.22 -8.22 12.04
C GLU A 54 -12.73 -7.88 11.90
N CYS A 55 -12.35 -7.17 10.83
CA CYS A 55 -10.97 -6.78 10.58
C CYS A 55 -10.67 -5.46 11.30
N GLU A 56 -10.08 -5.55 12.50
CA GLU A 56 -9.50 -4.39 13.17
C GLU A 56 -8.23 -3.96 12.43
N VAL A 57 -8.30 -2.81 11.75
CA VAL A 57 -7.16 -2.21 11.07
C VAL A 57 -6.60 -1.09 11.94
N GLU A 58 -5.32 -1.19 12.31
CA GLU A 58 -4.58 -0.05 12.86
C GLU A 58 -4.33 0.94 11.73
N ILE A 59 -4.96 2.11 11.81
CA ILE A 59 -4.66 3.25 10.95
C ILE A 59 -3.79 4.18 11.78
N ASP A 60 -2.47 4.10 11.58
CA ASP A 60 -1.48 5.04 12.13
C ASP A 60 -1.56 6.43 11.46
#